data_AF-A0A085NGK3-F1
#
_entry.id   AF-A0A085NGK3-F1
#
_cell.length_a   1.000
_cell.length_b   1.000
_cell.length_c   1.000
_cell.angle_alpha   90.00
_cell.angle_beta   90.00
_cell.angle_gamma   90.00
#
_symmetry.space_group_name_H-M   'P 1'
#
loop_
_entity.id
_entity.type
_entity.pdbx_description
1 polymer ?
#
loop_
_entity_poly.entity_id
_entity_poly.type
_entity_poly.pdbx_seq_one_letter_code
_entity_poly.pdbx_strand_id
1 'polypeptide(L)'
;WEFSRSNDAEQRLSHSEDKKVVVNLSSETLNDMETSVLAKGLNFVPTPKAAPLLDIVASVESSLGPHIPAQQAAEIRGAFLDTLTQRNIKAVSNITGEERRTLKTLRQKTQLVITKADKGNVVVVLDKKMYVQKITELLNGAAYTAIQDDPTENVRKTLRSLLEYFEHEAHDKEISKIRNHIYYISNTQCPELYGLPKIHKPEVPLRPVVSSVKSVTARLASYLKTIIRPLTGNRTSAVRNSKDFCAEMKSLQLDTSP
;
A
#
# COMPACT_ATOMS: atom_id res chain seq x y z
N TRP A 1 -3.89 5.62 -7.09
CA TRP A 1 -2.58 6.30 -7.19
C TRP A 1 -1.63 5.30 -7.79
N GLU A 2 -1.71 5.15 -9.11
CA GLU A 2 -0.77 4.34 -9.89
C GLU A 2 0.30 5.31 -10.40
N PHE A 3 1.55 5.06 -10.03
CA PHE A 3 2.67 5.76 -10.65
C PHE A 3 3.01 5.02 -11.93
N SER A 4 2.58 5.56 -13.08
CA SER A 4 3.07 5.11 -14.38
C SER A 4 4.58 5.30 -14.45
N ARG A 5 5.31 4.20 -14.62
CA ARG A 5 6.76 4.23 -14.89
C ARG A 5 6.97 4.83 -16.28
N SER A 6 7.52 6.05 -16.34
CA SER A 6 8.03 6.62 -17.58
C SER A 6 9.50 6.22 -17.72
N ASN A 7 9.87 5.69 -18.89
CA ASN A 7 11.20 5.22 -19.29
C ASN A 7 12.19 6.37 -19.56
N ASP A 8 12.36 7.30 -18.63
CA ASP A 8 13.36 8.39 -18.76
C ASP A 8 14.59 8.12 -17.89
N ALA A 9 15.28 7.01 -18.19
CA ALA A 9 16.45 6.57 -17.43
C ALA A 9 17.78 7.23 -17.85
N GLU A 10 17.83 8.06 -18.91
CA GLU A 10 19.12 8.43 -19.52
C GLU A 10 19.57 9.90 -19.40
N GLN A 11 18.87 10.80 -18.70
CA GLN A 11 19.27 12.23 -18.70
C GLN A 11 19.17 12.97 -17.35
N ARG A 12 19.62 12.36 -16.24
CA ARG A 12 19.78 13.08 -14.95
C ARG A 12 21.12 12.86 -14.27
N LEU A 13 22.20 12.95 -15.04
CA LEU A 13 23.57 13.13 -14.52
C LEU A 13 23.89 14.62 -14.45
N SER A 14 23.61 15.23 -13.30
CA SER A 14 24.30 16.41 -12.70
C SER A 14 23.31 17.14 -11.80
N HIS A 15 23.35 16.82 -10.51
CA HIS A 15 23.24 17.74 -9.36
C HIS A 15 23.39 16.89 -8.09
N SER A 16 24.50 17.10 -7.41
CA SER A 16 25.03 16.36 -6.27
C SER A 16 24.24 16.63 -4.99
N GLU A 17 23.32 15.73 -4.68
CA GLU A 17 23.17 15.15 -3.33
C GLU A 17 23.06 13.65 -3.60
N ASP A 18 23.99 12.85 -3.07
CA ASP A 18 23.95 11.40 -3.20
C ASP A 18 22.56 10.91 -2.79
N LYS A 19 21.76 10.45 -3.77
CA LYS A 19 20.48 9.80 -3.49
C LYS A 19 20.76 8.46 -2.84
N LYS A 20 21.08 8.50 -1.55
CA LYS A 20 21.24 7.31 -0.71
C LYS A 20 19.91 6.56 -0.71
N VAL A 21 19.87 5.46 -1.45
CA VAL A 21 18.70 4.58 -1.52
C VAL A 21 18.47 3.87 -0.17
N VAL A 22 19.52 3.76 0.64
CA VAL A 22 19.49 3.23 2.00
C VAL A 22 20.08 4.26 2.96
N VAL A 23 19.37 4.57 4.04
CA VAL A 23 19.82 5.44 5.12
C VAL A 23 19.81 4.62 6.41
N ASN A 24 20.98 4.34 6.94
CA ASN A 24 21.13 3.65 8.22
C ASN A 24 21.22 4.68 9.35
N LEU A 25 20.23 4.70 10.23
CA LEU A 25 20.14 5.51 11.44
C LEU A 25 20.20 4.65 12.71
N SER A 26 20.44 3.34 12.56
CA SER A 26 20.57 2.42 13.68
C SER A 26 22.00 2.39 14.21
N SER A 27 22.14 1.86 15.43
CA SER A 27 23.42 1.62 16.07
C SER A 27 24.24 0.49 15.41
N GLU A 28 23.58 -0.39 14.65
CA GLU A 28 24.24 -1.47 13.93
C GLU A 28 24.84 -0.99 12.61
N THR A 29 26.06 -1.45 12.30
CA THR A 29 26.65 -1.26 10.97
C THR A 29 26.11 -2.30 10.00
N LEU A 30 25.67 -1.84 8.83
CA LEU A 30 25.28 -2.72 7.74
C LEU A 30 26.51 -3.11 6.93
N ASN A 31 26.63 -4.39 6.59
CA ASN A 31 27.64 -4.81 5.63
C ASN A 31 27.23 -4.44 4.18
N ASP A 32 28.18 -4.56 3.25
CA ASP A 32 27.97 -4.18 1.85
C ASP A 32 26.84 -5.00 1.19
N MET A 33 26.70 -6.28 1.54
CA MET A 33 25.66 -7.14 1.01
C MET A 33 24.27 -6.78 1.56
N GLU A 34 24.17 -6.47 2.85
CA GLU A 34 22.94 -5.97 3.48
C GLU A 34 22.52 -4.65 2.84
N THR A 35 23.46 -3.73 2.64
CA THR A 35 23.20 -2.43 2.00
C THR A 35 22.76 -2.60 0.54
N SER A 36 23.43 -3.46 -0.23
CA SER A 36 23.11 -3.75 -1.63
C SER A 36 21.71 -4.36 -1.78
N VAL A 37 21.36 -5.32 -0.91
CA VAL A 37 20.03 -5.96 -0.91
C VAL A 37 18.94 -4.95 -0.55
N LEU A 38 19.16 -4.12 0.47
CA LEU A 38 18.21 -3.06 0.85
C LEU A 38 18.08 -1.97 -0.22
N ALA A 39 19.15 -1.71 -0.97
CA ALA A 39 19.15 -0.74 -2.06
C ALA A 39 18.25 -1.14 -3.25
N LYS A 40 17.85 -2.41 -3.37
CA LYS A 40 16.80 -2.82 -4.32
C LYS A 40 15.43 -2.22 -3.97
N GLY A 41 15.25 -1.77 -2.72
CA GLY A 41 14.06 -1.10 -2.23
C GLY A 41 12.96 -2.04 -1.73
N LEU A 42 12.05 -1.53 -0.89
CA LEU A 42 10.98 -2.34 -0.29
C LEU A 42 9.87 -2.76 -1.26
N ASN A 43 9.85 -2.19 -2.47
CA ASN A 43 8.95 -2.58 -3.55
C ASN A 43 9.53 -3.71 -4.43
N PHE A 44 10.76 -4.15 -4.16
CA PHE A 44 11.37 -5.26 -4.87
C PHE A 44 10.77 -6.58 -4.39
N VAL A 45 10.22 -7.36 -5.32
CA VAL A 45 9.61 -8.66 -5.03
C VAL A 45 10.54 -9.77 -5.53
N PRO A 46 11.15 -10.56 -4.62
CA PRO A 46 11.93 -11.73 -5.02
C PRO A 46 11.10 -12.73 -5.81
N THR A 47 11.67 -13.30 -6.88
CA THR A 47 11.01 -14.35 -7.66
C THR A 47 10.68 -15.54 -6.74
N PRO A 48 9.39 -15.94 -6.65
CA PRO A 48 9.00 -17.09 -5.85
C PRO A 48 9.59 -18.37 -6.43
N LYS A 49 9.88 -19.36 -5.57
CA LYS A 49 10.47 -20.65 -6.00
C LYS A 49 9.55 -21.45 -6.91
N ALA A 50 8.25 -21.31 -6.71
CA ALA A 50 7.21 -21.93 -7.51
C ALA A 50 6.20 -20.85 -7.88
N ALA A 51 5.63 -20.94 -9.09
CA ALA A 51 4.51 -20.10 -9.46
C ALA A 51 3.30 -20.41 -8.55
N PRO A 52 2.56 -19.41 -8.07
CA PRO A 52 1.36 -19.61 -7.27
C PRO A 52 0.19 -20.05 -8.18
N LEU A 53 0.29 -21.26 -8.73
CA LEU A 53 -0.66 -21.77 -9.73
C LEU A 53 -2.09 -21.77 -9.21
N LEU A 54 -2.29 -22.16 -7.95
CA LEU A 54 -3.61 -22.17 -7.32
C LEU A 54 -4.23 -20.77 -7.25
N ASP A 55 -3.46 -19.75 -6.87
CA ASP A 55 -3.97 -18.37 -6.80
C ASP A 55 -4.31 -17.84 -8.19
N ILE A 56 -3.49 -18.19 -9.18
CA ILE A 56 -3.74 -17.83 -10.58
C ILE A 56 -5.03 -18.48 -11.08
N VAL A 57 -5.19 -19.79 -10.86
CA VAL A 57 -6.41 -20.54 -11.24
C VAL A 57 -7.63 -19.96 -10.54
N ALA A 58 -7.59 -19.79 -9.22
CA ALA A 58 -8.70 -19.22 -8.45
C ALA A 58 -9.06 -17.80 -8.93
N SER A 59 -8.06 -16.98 -9.28
CA SER A 59 -8.29 -15.64 -9.84
C SER A 59 -8.98 -15.69 -11.21
N VAL A 60 -8.55 -16.61 -12.09
CA VAL A 60 -9.18 -16.81 -13.40
C VAL A 60 -10.62 -17.29 -13.21
N GLU A 61 -10.84 -18.31 -12.38
CA GLU A 61 -12.18 -18.85 -12.12
C GLU A 61 -13.14 -17.80 -11.56
N SER A 62 -12.68 -17.01 -10.59
CA SER A 62 -13.45 -15.90 -10.01
C SER A 62 -13.81 -14.84 -11.06
N SER A 63 -12.91 -14.57 -12.00
CA SER A 63 -13.14 -13.59 -13.07
C SER A 63 -14.11 -14.08 -14.14
N LEU A 64 -14.14 -15.39 -14.42
CA LEU A 64 -15.04 -15.99 -15.43
C LEU A 64 -16.48 -16.14 -14.92
N GLY A 65 -16.64 -16.43 -13.62
CA GLY A 65 -17.93 -16.83 -13.00
C GLY A 65 -19.13 -15.89 -13.23
N PRO A 66 -18.99 -14.54 -13.17
CA PRO A 66 -20.13 -13.63 -13.31
C PRO A 66 -20.44 -13.21 -14.76
N HIS A 67 -19.57 -13.51 -15.73
CA HIS A 67 -19.61 -12.85 -17.05
C HIS A 67 -19.76 -13.80 -18.23
N ILE A 68 -19.54 -15.11 -18.04
CA ILE A 68 -19.43 -16.07 -19.14
C ILE A 68 -20.35 -17.28 -18.87
N PRO A 69 -21.06 -17.80 -19.89
CA PRO A 69 -21.82 -19.04 -19.78
C PRO A 69 -20.98 -20.21 -19.25
N ALA A 70 -21.58 -21.07 -18.43
CA ALA A 70 -20.87 -22.15 -17.73
C ALA A 70 -20.03 -23.05 -18.66
N GLN A 71 -20.54 -23.33 -19.87
CA GLN A 71 -19.84 -24.16 -20.85
C GLN A 71 -18.58 -23.49 -21.40
N GLN A 72 -18.67 -22.22 -21.82
CA GLN A 72 -17.51 -21.45 -22.28
C GLN A 72 -16.49 -21.22 -21.16
N ALA A 73 -16.96 -21.00 -19.93
CA ALA A 73 -16.07 -20.89 -18.78
C ALA A 73 -15.30 -22.21 -18.52
N ALA A 74 -15.95 -23.37 -18.69
CA ALA A 74 -15.30 -24.67 -18.58
C ALA A 74 -14.25 -24.91 -19.68
N GLU A 75 -14.55 -24.51 -20.92
CA GLU A 75 -13.60 -24.59 -22.04
C GLU A 75 -12.34 -23.74 -21.79
N ILE A 76 -12.53 -22.49 -21.35
CA ILE A 76 -11.43 -21.58 -21.02
C ILE A 76 -10.59 -22.16 -19.86
N ARG A 77 -11.22 -22.73 -18.84
CA ARG A 77 -10.53 -23.39 -17.72
C ARG A 77 -9.69 -24.58 -18.20
N GLY A 78 -10.25 -25.44 -19.05
CA GLY A 78 -9.54 -26.58 -19.63
C GLY A 78 -8.30 -26.15 -20.40
N ALA A 79 -8.46 -25.24 -21.38
CA ALA A 79 -7.35 -24.74 -22.17
C ALA A 79 -6.27 -24.04 -21.32
N PHE A 80 -6.67 -23.33 -20.27
CA PHE A 80 -5.76 -22.65 -19.36
C PHE A 80 -4.93 -23.64 -18.51
N LEU A 81 -5.59 -24.64 -17.93
CA LEU A 81 -4.91 -25.69 -17.14
C LEU A 81 -3.97 -26.52 -18.01
N ASP A 82 -4.39 -26.87 -19.23
CA ASP A 82 -3.54 -27.59 -20.18
C ASP A 82 -2.29 -26.79 -20.52
N THR A 83 -2.43 -25.48 -20.77
CA THR A 83 -1.29 -24.59 -21.05
C THR A 83 -0.35 -24.46 -19.86
N LEU A 84 -0.88 -24.35 -18.63
CA LEU A 84 -0.09 -24.23 -17.41
C LEU A 84 0.65 -25.51 -17.04
N THR A 85 0.01 -26.67 -17.25
CA THR A 85 0.59 -27.98 -16.90
C THR A 85 1.63 -28.44 -17.92
N GLN A 86 1.44 -28.12 -19.21
CA GLN A 86 2.41 -28.45 -20.26
C GLN A 86 3.70 -27.61 -20.19
N ARG A 87 3.61 -26.37 -19.68
CA ARG A 87 4.78 -25.51 -19.52
C ARG A 87 5.38 -25.72 -18.13
N ASN A 88 6.51 -26.41 -18.06
CA ASN A 88 7.33 -26.41 -16.85
C ASN A 88 8.01 -25.03 -16.68
N ILE A 89 7.24 -24.03 -16.24
CA ILE A 89 7.68 -22.64 -16.11
C ILE A 89 8.70 -22.56 -14.97
N LYS A 90 9.98 -22.73 -15.30
CA LYS A 90 11.08 -22.43 -14.39
C LYS A 90 11.33 -20.92 -14.41
N ALA A 91 10.81 -20.23 -13.40
CA ALA A 91 11.03 -18.79 -13.26
C ALA A 91 12.52 -18.52 -13.02
N VAL A 92 13.09 -17.56 -13.76
CA VAL A 92 14.46 -17.09 -13.53
C VAL A 92 14.49 -16.28 -12.24
N SER A 93 15.39 -16.66 -11.32
CA SER A 93 15.54 -15.96 -10.04
C SER A 93 16.11 -14.56 -10.27
N ASN A 94 15.43 -13.53 -9.76
CA ASN A 94 15.91 -12.15 -9.78
C ASN A 94 16.81 -11.81 -8.57
N ILE A 95 17.13 -12.81 -7.73
CA ILE A 95 18.07 -12.71 -6.61
C ILE A 95 19.04 -13.88 -6.55
N THR A 96 20.23 -13.64 -6.00
CA THR A 96 21.24 -14.67 -5.78
C THR A 96 20.95 -15.48 -4.50
N GLY A 97 21.61 -16.65 -4.37
CA GLY A 97 21.52 -17.47 -3.15
C GLY A 97 22.12 -16.80 -1.92
N GLU A 98 23.06 -15.88 -2.10
CA GLU A 98 23.66 -15.08 -1.03
C GLU A 98 22.73 -13.94 -0.60
N GLU A 99 22.18 -13.17 -1.55
CA GLU A 99 21.17 -12.14 -1.26
C GLU A 99 19.97 -12.71 -0.49
N ARG A 100 19.53 -13.92 -0.87
CA ARG A 100 18.46 -14.64 -0.15
C ARG A 100 18.85 -15.02 1.28
N ARG A 101 20.11 -15.37 1.52
CA ARG A 101 20.63 -15.66 2.87
C ARG A 101 20.71 -14.37 3.68
N THR A 102 21.22 -13.29 3.09
CA THR A 102 21.27 -11.96 3.71
C THR A 102 19.89 -11.45 4.12
N LEU A 103 18.87 -11.59 3.26
CA LEU A 103 17.48 -11.25 3.61
C LEU A 103 16.96 -12.03 4.83
N LYS A 104 17.32 -13.32 4.94
CA LYS A 104 16.95 -14.13 6.11
C LYS A 104 17.66 -13.66 7.38
N THR A 105 18.95 -13.32 7.29
CA THR A 105 19.73 -12.77 8.40
C THR A 105 19.17 -11.42 8.85
N LEU A 106 18.89 -10.51 7.92
CA LEU A 106 18.26 -9.22 8.22
C LEU A 106 16.90 -9.40 8.90
N ARG A 107 16.10 -10.38 8.46
CA ARG A 107 14.80 -10.70 9.10
C ARG A 107 14.97 -11.20 10.55
N GLN A 108 16.10 -11.83 10.89
CA GLN A 108 16.38 -12.30 12.25
C GLN A 108 16.79 -11.16 13.20
N LYS A 109 17.21 -10.01 12.67
CA LYS A 109 17.57 -8.82 13.46
C LYS A 109 16.32 -8.10 14.00
N THR A 110 15.69 -8.69 15.03
CA THR A 110 14.44 -8.18 15.63
C THR A 110 14.58 -6.85 16.37
N GLN A 111 15.82 -6.40 16.61
CA GLN A 111 16.13 -5.09 17.20
C GLN A 111 16.17 -3.96 16.18
N LEU A 112 16.07 -4.26 14.89
CA LEU A 112 16.01 -3.26 13.83
C LEU A 112 14.59 -3.10 13.29
N VAL A 113 14.27 -1.87 12.91
CA VAL A 113 13.10 -1.51 12.11
C VAL A 113 13.60 -1.10 10.74
N ILE A 114 13.26 -1.89 9.73
CA ILE A 114 13.54 -1.59 8.32
C ILE A 114 12.22 -1.10 7.71
N THR A 115 12.16 0.17 7.35
CA THR A 115 10.93 0.82 6.85
C THR A 115 11.23 1.75 5.69
N LYS A 116 10.20 2.22 5.00
CA LYS A 116 10.36 3.26 3.97
C LYS A 116 10.45 4.64 4.62
N ALA A 117 11.23 5.53 4.02
CA ALA A 117 11.14 6.94 4.32
C ALA A 117 9.74 7.47 3.97
N ASP A 118 9.38 8.57 4.60
CA ASP A 118 8.16 9.29 4.27
C ASP A 118 8.16 9.86 2.83
N LYS A 119 9.30 10.40 2.40
CA LYS A 119 9.48 10.95 1.05
C LYS A 119 10.55 10.17 0.31
N GLY A 120 10.28 9.93 -0.96
CA GLY A 120 11.14 9.14 -1.82
C GLY A 120 11.03 7.64 -1.58
N ASN A 121 11.62 6.85 -2.48
CA ASN A 121 11.70 5.40 -2.37
C ASN A 121 13.00 5.00 -1.64
N VAL A 122 13.21 5.54 -0.44
CA VAL A 122 14.42 5.32 0.37
C VAL A 122 14.09 4.33 1.48
N VAL A 123 14.99 3.37 1.71
CA VAL A 123 14.92 2.44 2.83
C VAL A 123 15.63 3.05 4.02
N VAL A 124 14.98 3.04 5.18
CA VAL A 124 15.51 3.56 6.43
C VAL A 124 15.63 2.42 7.43
N VAL A 125 16.79 2.31 8.07
CA VAL A 125 17.05 1.34 9.14
C VAL A 125 17.20 2.08 10.46
N LEU A 126 16.45 1.66 11.48
CA LEU A 126 16.38 2.30 12.80
C LEU A 126 16.51 1.25 13.90
N ASP A 127 17.05 1.63 15.05
CA ASP A 127 16.89 0.82 16.25
C ASP A 127 15.42 0.79 16.67
N LYS A 128 14.90 -0.41 16.94
CA LYS A 128 13.51 -0.63 17.35
C LYS A 128 13.16 0.13 18.61
N LYS A 129 14.09 0.21 19.57
CA LYS A 129 13.90 0.97 20.81
C LYS A 129 13.68 2.46 20.53
N MET A 130 14.51 3.06 19.68
CA MET A 130 14.38 4.47 19.28
C MET A 130 13.07 4.72 18.52
N TYR A 131 12.71 3.82 17.60
CA TYR A 131 11.47 3.91 16.85
C TYR A 131 10.24 3.86 17.77
N VAL A 132 10.19 2.89 18.69
CA VAL A 132 9.09 2.76 19.65
C VAL A 132 9.01 3.99 20.55
N GLN A 133 10.14 4.49 21.05
CA GLN A 133 10.18 5.71 21.85
C GLN A 133 9.57 6.90 21.10
N LYS A 134 9.98 7.15 19.86
CA LYS A 134 9.43 8.24 19.02
C LYS A 134 7.92 8.09 18.79
N ILE A 135 7.41 6.86 18.64
CA ILE A 135 5.97 6.61 18.53
C ILE A 135 5.26 6.89 19.86
N THR A 136 5.81 6.44 20.99
CA THR A 136 5.23 6.69 22.31
C THR A 136 5.19 8.19 22.63
N GLU A 137 6.25 8.94 22.35
CA GLU A 137 6.28 10.40 22.49
C GLU A 137 5.20 11.08 21.65
N LEU A 138 4.98 10.61 20.42
CA LEU A 138 3.91 11.09 19.54
C LEU A 138 2.51 10.80 20.13
N LEU A 139 2.31 9.59 20.67
CA LEU A 139 1.03 9.16 21.25
C LEU A 139 0.73 9.81 22.61
N ASN A 140 1.74 10.31 23.33
CA ASN A 140 1.56 11.03 24.58
C ASN A 140 1.07 12.49 24.38
N GLY A 141 0.92 12.95 23.13
CA GLY A 141 0.36 14.27 22.83
C GLY A 141 -1.14 14.37 23.10
N ALA A 142 -1.65 15.59 23.23
CA ALA A 142 -3.07 15.88 23.52
C ALA A 142 -4.07 15.37 22.46
N ALA A 143 -3.61 14.97 21.27
CA ALA A 143 -4.45 14.49 20.19
C ALA A 143 -4.88 13.02 20.33
N TYR A 144 -4.31 12.28 21.29
CA TYR A 144 -4.57 10.86 21.46
C TYR A 144 -5.08 10.57 22.87
N THR A 145 -5.90 9.53 22.98
CA THR A 145 -6.41 9.05 24.26
C THR A 145 -6.29 7.53 24.29
N ALA A 146 -5.78 7.00 25.39
CA ALA A 146 -5.69 5.56 25.57
C ALA A 146 -7.09 4.95 25.66
N ILE A 147 -7.29 3.83 24.98
CA ILE A 147 -8.50 3.01 25.06
C ILE A 147 -8.18 1.75 25.87
N GLN A 148 -9.17 1.23 26.60
CA GLN A 148 -8.98 0.08 27.49
C GLN A 148 -8.83 -1.23 26.72
N ASP A 149 -9.65 -1.42 25.67
CA ASP A 149 -9.75 -2.67 24.93
C ASP A 149 -9.81 -2.42 23.42
N ASP A 150 -9.62 -3.50 22.64
CA ASP A 150 -9.80 -3.47 21.18
C ASP A 150 -11.25 -3.10 20.82
N PRO A 151 -11.49 -1.97 20.13
CA PRO A 151 -12.83 -1.50 19.84
C PRO A 151 -13.48 -2.21 18.64
N THR A 152 -12.78 -3.15 18.00
CA THR A 152 -13.18 -3.74 16.71
C THR A 152 -14.60 -4.30 16.70
N GLU A 153 -14.99 -5.07 17.72
CA GLU A 153 -16.34 -5.65 17.79
C GLU A 153 -17.42 -4.61 18.07
N ASN A 154 -17.11 -3.60 18.88
CA ASN A 154 -18.03 -2.51 19.16
C ASN A 154 -18.26 -1.69 17.89
N VAL A 155 -17.19 -1.33 17.18
CA VAL A 155 -17.27 -0.66 15.87
C VAL A 155 -18.04 -1.53 14.88
N ARG A 156 -17.83 -2.86 14.85
CA ARG A 156 -18.58 -3.78 13.98
C ARG A 156 -20.08 -3.70 14.24
N LYS A 157 -20.50 -3.80 15.51
CA LYS A 157 -21.91 -3.75 15.91
C LYS A 157 -22.54 -2.42 15.51
N THR A 158 -21.91 -1.31 15.90
CA THR A 158 -22.38 0.04 15.57
C THR A 158 -22.49 0.25 14.07
N LEU A 159 -21.47 -0.16 13.32
CA LEU A 159 -21.45 -0.04 11.86
C LEU A 159 -22.58 -0.84 11.20
N ARG A 160 -22.85 -2.06 11.68
CA ARG A 160 -23.96 -2.87 11.15
C ARG A 160 -25.31 -2.22 11.38
N SER A 161 -25.55 -1.68 12.57
CA SER A 161 -26.80 -0.96 12.88
C SER A 161 -26.98 0.28 11.99
N LEU A 162 -25.89 1.04 11.76
CA LEU A 162 -25.93 2.18 10.84
C LEU A 162 -26.23 1.74 9.40
N LEU A 163 -25.60 0.66 8.92
CA LEU A 163 -25.83 0.17 7.56
C LEU A 163 -27.26 -0.35 7.38
N GLU A 164 -27.85 -0.98 8.39
CA GLU A 164 -29.26 -1.42 8.35
C GLU A 164 -30.22 -0.23 8.23
N TYR A 165 -29.97 0.84 9.00
CA TYR A 165 -30.73 2.09 8.87
C TYR A 165 -30.59 2.70 7.46
N PHE A 166 -29.38 2.84 6.94
CA PHE A 166 -29.16 3.41 5.61
C PHE A 166 -29.65 2.50 4.46
N GLU A 167 -29.65 1.19 4.64
CA GLU A 167 -30.23 0.24 3.69
C GLU A 167 -31.74 0.49 3.55
N HIS A 168 -32.44 0.74 4.66
CA HIS A 168 -33.86 1.07 4.66
C HIS A 168 -34.14 2.42 3.98
N GLU A 169 -33.36 3.45 4.28
CA GLU A 169 -33.58 4.80 3.74
C GLU A 169 -33.17 4.95 2.26
N ALA A 170 -32.03 4.38 1.87
CA ALA A 170 -31.47 4.58 0.52
C ALA A 170 -31.90 3.51 -0.49
N HIS A 171 -32.48 2.39 -0.03
CA HIS A 171 -32.80 1.20 -0.83
C HIS A 171 -31.61 0.68 -1.66
N ASP A 172 -30.40 0.88 -1.14
CA ASP A 172 -29.16 0.57 -1.84
C ASP A 172 -28.71 -0.86 -1.55
N LYS A 173 -28.76 -1.71 -2.58
CA LYS A 173 -28.37 -3.13 -2.50
C LYS A 173 -26.90 -3.31 -2.15
N GLU A 174 -26.02 -2.36 -2.47
CA GLU A 174 -24.60 -2.49 -2.14
C GLU A 174 -24.35 -2.32 -0.64
N ILE A 175 -25.11 -1.45 0.04
CA ILE A 175 -25.09 -1.31 1.50
C ILE A 175 -25.45 -2.64 2.16
N SER A 176 -26.49 -3.32 1.67
CA SER A 176 -26.89 -4.66 2.14
C SER A 176 -25.76 -5.69 2.02
N LYS A 177 -25.08 -5.74 0.86
CA LYS A 177 -23.94 -6.63 0.65
C LYS A 177 -22.78 -6.33 1.61
N ILE A 178 -22.48 -5.05 1.84
CA ILE A 178 -21.43 -4.62 2.77
C ILE A 178 -21.79 -5.04 4.20
N ARG A 179 -23.03 -4.81 4.63
CA ARG A 179 -23.53 -5.23 5.95
C ARG A 179 -23.39 -6.73 6.17
N ASN A 180 -23.83 -7.53 5.19
CA ASN A 180 -23.72 -8.99 5.25
C ASN A 180 -22.25 -9.44 5.28
N HIS A 181 -21.38 -8.83 4.46
CA HIS A 181 -19.96 -9.14 4.48
C HIS A 181 -19.32 -8.86 5.86
N ILE A 182 -19.62 -7.72 6.46
CA ILE A 182 -19.12 -7.34 7.80
C ILE A 182 -19.62 -8.30 8.89
N TYR A 183 -20.77 -8.93 8.70
CA TYR A 183 -21.29 -9.92 9.63
C TYR A 183 -20.50 -11.23 9.61
N TYR A 184 -20.17 -11.75 8.42
CA TYR A 184 -19.54 -13.07 8.28
C TYR A 184 -18.01 -13.04 8.35
N ILE A 185 -17.39 -11.87 8.15
CA ILE A 185 -15.93 -11.77 8.11
C ILE A 185 -15.30 -12.01 9.49
N SER A 186 -14.44 -13.02 9.58
CA SER A 186 -13.73 -13.39 10.82
C SER A 186 -12.29 -12.88 10.86
N ASN A 187 -11.68 -12.52 9.73
CA ASN A 187 -10.28 -12.10 9.60
C ASN A 187 -10.09 -10.57 9.67
N THR A 188 -10.93 -9.89 10.46
CA THR A 188 -10.83 -8.44 10.65
C THR A 188 -9.64 -8.09 11.55
N GLN A 189 -8.96 -7.00 11.26
CA GLN A 189 -7.88 -6.46 12.11
C GLN A 189 -8.22 -5.04 12.58
N CYS A 190 -7.89 -4.74 13.84
CA CYS A 190 -7.94 -3.38 14.35
C CYS A 190 -6.92 -2.50 13.57
N PRO A 191 -7.25 -1.26 13.18
CA PRO A 191 -6.32 -0.39 12.49
C PRO A 191 -5.02 -0.17 13.26
N GLU A 192 -3.87 -0.40 12.62
CA GLU A 192 -2.56 -0.30 13.25
C GLU A 192 -1.87 1.02 12.90
N LEU A 193 -1.28 1.69 13.89
CA LEU A 193 -0.47 2.89 13.68
C LEU A 193 1.01 2.52 13.49
N TYR A 194 1.63 3.11 12.48
CA TYR A 194 3.07 3.05 12.26
C TYR A 194 3.61 4.42 11.82
N GLY A 195 4.92 4.63 11.98
CA GLY A 195 5.62 5.86 11.67
C GLY A 195 6.50 5.75 10.42
N LEU A 196 6.42 6.74 9.54
CA LEU A 196 7.37 6.88 8.42
C LEU A 196 8.43 7.95 8.75
N PRO A 197 9.73 7.62 8.73
CA PRO A 197 10.79 8.58 9.04
C PRO A 197 10.86 9.73 8.04
N LYS A 198 10.76 10.97 8.53
CA LYS A 198 10.97 12.19 7.72
C LYS A 198 12.46 12.54 7.68
N ILE A 199 13.25 11.75 6.96
CA ILE A 199 14.72 11.91 6.86
C ILE A 199 15.20 13.26 6.31
N HIS A 200 14.30 14.06 5.72
CA HIS A 200 14.56 15.41 5.22
C HIS A 200 14.30 16.51 6.26
N LYS A 201 14.10 16.15 7.53
CA LYS A 201 13.85 17.05 8.64
C LYS A 201 14.87 16.79 9.77
N PRO A 202 15.30 17.82 10.51
CA PRO A 202 16.13 17.65 11.71
C PRO A 202 15.47 16.67 12.69
N GLU A 203 16.27 15.91 13.43
CA GLU A 203 15.83 14.86 14.37
C GLU A 203 15.03 13.71 13.78
N VAL A 204 14.80 13.68 12.45
CA VAL A 204 14.06 12.63 11.74
C VAL A 204 12.75 12.25 12.47
N PRO A 205 11.78 13.17 12.58
CA PRO A 205 10.49 12.88 13.20
C PRO A 205 9.73 11.83 12.38
N LEU A 206 8.86 11.06 13.05
CA LEU A 206 7.99 10.09 12.39
C LEU A 206 6.70 10.76 11.90
N ARG A 207 6.22 10.37 10.72
CA ARG A 207 4.85 10.65 10.27
C ARG A 207 3.95 9.51 10.70
N PRO A 208 2.95 9.75 11.57
CA PRO A 208 2.01 8.71 11.92
C PRO A 208 1.14 8.37 10.71
N VAL A 209 0.97 7.09 10.45
CA VAL A 209 0.09 6.54 9.42
C VAL A 209 -0.71 5.41 10.06
N VAL A 210 -2.02 5.42 9.86
CA VAL A 210 -2.91 4.35 10.32
C VAL A 210 -3.20 3.43 9.14
N SER A 211 -2.86 2.15 9.27
CA SER A 211 -3.25 1.10 8.35
C SER A 211 -4.66 0.62 8.70
N SER A 212 -5.65 1.04 7.92
CA SER A 212 -7.02 0.51 8.02
C SER A 212 -7.24 -0.71 7.12
N VAL A 213 -6.17 -1.35 6.63
CA VAL A 213 -6.25 -2.56 5.81
C VAL A 213 -6.90 -3.67 6.63
N LYS A 214 -7.86 -4.38 6.03
CA LYS A 214 -8.67 -5.43 6.70
C LYS A 214 -9.46 -4.96 7.93
N SER A 215 -9.65 -3.66 8.13
CA SER A 215 -10.52 -3.14 9.18
C SER A 215 -12.00 -3.31 8.83
N VAL A 216 -12.87 -3.30 9.84
CA VAL A 216 -14.33 -3.40 9.69
C VAL A 216 -14.91 -2.31 8.77
N THR A 217 -14.28 -1.14 8.70
CA THR A 217 -14.74 0.00 7.90
C THR A 217 -14.18 0.00 6.47
N ALA A 218 -13.19 -0.83 6.15
CA ALA A 218 -12.44 -0.74 4.89
C ALA A 218 -13.31 -0.88 3.64
N ARG A 219 -14.29 -1.80 3.68
CA ARG A 219 -15.19 -2.05 2.54
C ARG A 219 -16.17 -0.89 2.35
N LEU A 220 -16.75 -0.38 3.43
CA LEU A 220 -17.60 0.81 3.37
C LEU A 220 -16.82 2.03 2.87
N ALA A 221 -15.62 2.27 3.38
CA ALA A 221 -14.78 3.38 2.92
C ALA A 221 -14.47 3.30 1.42
N SER A 222 -14.23 2.08 0.90
CA SER A 222 -14.02 1.85 -0.52
C SER A 222 -15.28 2.13 -1.35
N TYR A 223 -16.45 1.77 -0.83
CA TYR A 223 -17.73 2.09 -1.45
C TYR A 223 -18.03 3.59 -1.46
N LEU A 224 -17.92 4.27 -0.32
CA LEU A 224 -18.12 5.72 -0.24
C LEU A 224 -17.18 6.48 -1.19
N LYS A 225 -15.94 5.98 -1.36
CA LYS A 225 -15.01 6.54 -2.33
C LYS A 225 -15.53 6.47 -3.78
N THR A 226 -16.26 5.42 -4.18
CA THR A 226 -16.82 5.35 -5.55
C THR A 226 -17.92 6.37 -5.78
N ILE A 227 -18.69 6.69 -4.73
CA ILE A 227 -19.72 7.73 -4.75
C ILE A 227 -19.11 9.13 -4.79
N ILE A 228 -18.09 9.38 -3.95
CA ILE A 228 -17.49 10.71 -3.81
C ILE A 228 -16.57 11.04 -4.99
N ARG A 229 -15.85 10.06 -5.54
CA ARG A 229 -14.83 10.28 -6.58
C ARG A 229 -15.33 11.09 -7.79
N PRO A 230 -16.50 10.81 -8.39
CA PRO A 230 -17.05 11.61 -9.49
C PRO A 230 -17.32 13.08 -9.15
N LEU A 231 -17.53 13.40 -7.87
CA LEU A 231 -17.79 14.76 -7.39
C LEU A 231 -16.49 15.56 -7.17
N THR A 232 -15.34 14.89 -7.25
CA THR A 232 -14.02 15.49 -7.04
C THR A 232 -13.28 15.65 -8.36
N GLY A 233 -12.61 16.77 -8.57
CA GLY A 233 -11.77 17.01 -9.76
C GLY A 233 -12.48 17.65 -10.95
N ASN A 234 -13.78 17.93 -10.88
CA ASN A 234 -14.54 18.60 -11.94
C ASN A 234 -14.67 20.13 -11.74
N ARG A 235 -13.87 20.71 -10.84
CA ARG A 235 -13.83 22.16 -10.64
C ARG A 235 -12.89 22.78 -11.67
N THR A 236 -13.17 24.00 -12.10
CA THR A 236 -12.25 24.78 -12.97
C THR A 236 -10.88 24.99 -12.34
N SER A 237 -10.79 24.99 -11.00
CA SER A 237 -9.54 25.06 -10.26
C SER A 237 -8.82 23.71 -10.10
N ALA A 238 -9.37 22.61 -10.64
CA ALA A 238 -8.81 21.29 -10.44
C ALA A 238 -7.73 21.00 -11.48
N VAL A 239 -6.50 20.93 -11.01
CA VAL A 239 -5.35 20.67 -11.88
C VAL A 239 -4.90 19.21 -11.71
N ARG A 240 -4.80 18.49 -12.84
CA ARG A 240 -4.53 17.05 -12.83
C ARG A 240 -3.11 16.69 -12.40
N ASN A 241 -2.11 17.44 -12.86
CA ASN A 241 -0.71 17.20 -12.54
C ASN A 241 0.14 18.47 -12.72
N SER A 242 1.41 18.42 -12.34
CA SER A 242 2.30 19.59 -12.39
C SER A 242 2.60 20.09 -13.81
N LYS A 243 2.55 19.23 -14.83
CA LYS A 243 2.72 19.66 -16.23
C LYS A 243 1.50 20.44 -16.70
N ASP A 244 0.29 19.94 -16.41
CA ASP A 244 -0.97 20.59 -16.75
C ASP A 244 -1.05 21.95 -16.05
N PHE A 245 -0.64 22.03 -14.78
CA PHE A 245 -0.52 23.30 -14.04
C PHE A 245 0.38 24.31 -14.76
N CYS A 246 1.59 23.89 -15.15
CA CYS A 246 2.53 24.77 -15.84
C CYS A 246 2.01 25.21 -17.21
N ALA A 247 1.22 24.38 -17.89
CA ALA A 247 0.59 24.75 -19.16
C ALA A 247 -0.51 25.80 -18.95
N GLU A 248 -1.41 25.58 -17.97
CA GLU A 248 -2.48 26.53 -17.63
C GLU A 248 -1.94 27.87 -17.15
N MET A 249 -0.86 27.87 -16.35
CA MET A 249 -0.23 29.10 -15.89
C MET A 249 0.39 29.92 -17.02
N LYS A 250 0.88 29.28 -18.09
CA LYS A 250 1.39 29.98 -19.27
C LYS A 250 0.28 30.61 -20.10
N SER A 251 -0.93 30.05 -20.08
CA SER A 251 -2.08 30.60 -20.79
C SER A 251 -2.83 31.68 -20.00
N LEU A 252 -2.54 31.83 -18.70
CA LEU A 252 -3.24 32.78 -17.84
C LEU A 252 -2.74 34.20 -18.14
N GLN A 253 -3.60 35.05 -18.68
CA GLN A 253 -3.35 36.50 -18.76
C GLN A 253 -3.98 37.16 -17.55
N LEU A 254 -3.16 37.87 -16.76
CA LEU A 254 -3.65 38.66 -15.64
C LEU A 254 -4.11 40.02 -16.18
N ASP A 255 -5.35 40.40 -15.90
CA ASP A 255 -5.82 41.75 -16.17
C ASP A 255 -4.99 42.73 -15.35
N THR A 256 -4.29 43.62 -16.06
CA THR A 256 -3.43 44.66 -15.47
C THR A 256 -4.18 45.99 -15.34
N SER A 257 -5.50 45.94 -15.22
CA SER A 257 -6.32 47.13 -15.03
C SER A 257 -6.15 47.64 -13.59
N PRO A 258 -5.79 48.91 -13.39
CA PRO A 258 -5.51 49.51 -12.09
C PRO A 258 -6.74 49.68 -11.18
#